data_AF-W1MXF4-F1
#
_entry.id   AF-W1MXF4-F1
#
_cell.length_a   1.000
_cell.length_b   1.000
_cell.length_c   1.000
_cell.angle_alpha   90.00
_cell.angle_beta   90.00
_cell.angle_gamma   90.00
#
_symmetry.space_group_name_H-M   'P 1'
#
loop_
_entity.id
_entity.type
_entity.pdbx_description
1 polymer ?
#
loop_
_entity_poly.entity_id
_entity_poly.type
_entity_poly.pdbx_seq_one_letter_code
_entity_poly.pdbx_strand_id
1 'polypeptide(L)'
;MPIQYRDRPEGSVSKLDTVGDGIRVLSTIFRMIREYKPLPFFSTLGGLLGVVGIGLMIPIFIKFWQTGQVLQFPTLFGCFFLILAGLLLGITGIILDIIAKNGRKEFISTMNVLEYIRRK
;
A
#
# COMPACT_ATOMS: atom_id res chain seq x y z
N MET A 1 -38.52 -8.51 -22.19
CA MET A 1 -38.13 -9.38 -23.32
C MET A 1 -36.89 -10.16 -22.91
N PRO A 2 -36.89 -11.51 -22.91
CA PRO A 2 -35.70 -12.29 -22.55
C PRO A 2 -34.63 -12.15 -23.63
N ILE A 3 -33.40 -11.88 -23.21
CA ILE A 3 -32.26 -11.65 -24.11
C ILE A 3 -31.68 -13.03 -24.43
N GLN A 4 -31.80 -13.47 -25.68
CA GLN A 4 -31.34 -14.79 -26.11
C GLN A 4 -29.83 -14.76 -26.31
N TYR A 5 -29.11 -15.54 -25.49
CA TYR A 5 -27.66 -15.68 -25.58
C TYR A 5 -27.31 -16.29 -26.94
N ARG A 6 -26.38 -15.69 -27.66
CA ARG A 6 -25.93 -16.14 -28.98
C ARG A 6 -24.47 -16.53 -28.89
N ASP A 7 -24.13 -17.70 -29.44
CA ASP A 7 -22.76 -18.17 -29.46
C ASP A 7 -21.86 -17.28 -30.33
N ARG A 8 -20.59 -17.24 -29.94
CA ARG A 8 -19.58 -16.38 -30.55
C ARG A 8 -19.22 -16.93 -31.93
N PRO A 9 -19.18 -16.11 -33.00
CA PRO A 9 -18.83 -16.57 -34.33
C PRO A 9 -17.42 -17.18 -34.36
N GLU A 10 -17.30 -18.35 -35.00
CA GLU A 10 -16.03 -19.06 -35.11
C GLU A 10 -15.00 -18.20 -35.86
N GLY A 11 -13.79 -18.09 -35.30
CA GLY A 11 -12.73 -17.22 -35.84
C GLY A 11 -12.69 -15.81 -35.28
N SER A 12 -13.52 -15.45 -34.30
CA SER A 12 -13.39 -14.13 -33.67
C SER A 12 -12.09 -14.05 -32.85
N VAL A 13 -11.19 -13.16 -33.26
CA VAL A 13 -9.96 -12.86 -32.53
C VAL A 13 -10.32 -12.33 -31.13
N SER A 14 -9.55 -12.72 -30.11
CA SER A 14 -9.72 -12.19 -28.76
C SER A 14 -9.57 -10.67 -28.81
N LYS A 15 -10.64 -9.92 -28.49
CA LYS A 15 -10.58 -8.47 -28.28
C LYS A 15 -9.85 -8.09 -27.00
N LEU A 16 -9.58 -9.06 -26.12
CA LEU A 16 -8.86 -8.82 -24.87
C LEU A 16 -7.35 -8.92 -25.13
N ASP A 17 -6.67 -7.83 -24.80
CA ASP A 17 -5.23 -7.82 -24.61
C ASP A 17 -4.94 -8.34 -23.20
N THR A 18 -4.58 -9.62 -23.11
CA THR A 18 -4.44 -10.34 -21.82
C THR A 18 -3.44 -9.68 -20.88
N VAL A 19 -2.37 -9.09 -21.43
CA VAL A 19 -1.33 -8.41 -20.63
C VAL A 19 -1.77 -6.99 -20.31
N GLY A 20 -2.26 -6.23 -21.30
CA GLY A 20 -2.68 -4.84 -21.14
C GLY A 20 -3.83 -4.67 -20.15
N ASP A 21 -4.87 -5.49 -20.26
CA ASP A 21 -6.01 -5.45 -19.34
C ASP A 21 -5.63 -6.00 -17.96
N GLY A 22 -4.74 -7.00 -17.89
CA GLY A 22 -4.20 -7.50 -16.62
C GLY A 22 -3.54 -6.40 -15.79
N ILE A 23 -2.69 -5.56 -16.41
CA ILE A 23 -2.02 -4.44 -15.73
C ILE A 23 -3.05 -3.41 -15.23
N ARG A 24 -4.09 -3.10 -16.02
CA ARG A 24 -5.15 -2.15 -15.63
C ARG A 24 -5.94 -2.64 -14.41
N VAL A 25 -6.30 -3.92 -14.41
CA VAL A 25 -7.01 -4.55 -13.28
C VAL A 25 -6.12 -4.53 -12.04
N LEU A 26 -4.85 -4.91 -12.17
CA LEU A 26 -3.91 -4.92 -11.04
C LEU A 26 -3.68 -3.52 -10.46
N SER A 27 -3.54 -2.50 -11.32
CA SER A 27 -3.43 -1.09 -10.91
C SER A 27 -4.69 -0.63 -10.16
N THR A 28 -5.87 -1.03 -10.64
CA THR A 28 -7.15 -0.71 -9.99
C THR A 28 -7.25 -1.35 -8.60
N ILE A 29 -6.85 -2.62 -8.48
CA ILE A 29 -6.79 -3.33 -7.20
C ILE A 29 -5.83 -2.62 -6.23
N PHE A 30 -4.63 -2.27 -6.69
CA PHE A 30 -3.66 -1.52 -5.89
C PHE A 30 -4.23 -0.19 -5.38
N ARG A 31 -4.90 0.57 -6.26
CA ARG A 31 -5.57 1.82 -5.88
C ARG A 31 -6.63 1.58 -4.81
N MET A 32 -7.50 0.59 -5.02
CA MET A 32 -8.56 0.27 -4.05
C MET A 32 -8.01 -0.14 -2.69
N ILE A 33 -6.96 -0.97 -2.65
CA ILE A 33 -6.33 -1.40 -1.39
C ILE A 33 -5.79 -0.18 -0.63
N ARG A 34 -5.08 0.72 -1.34
CA ARG A 34 -4.56 1.95 -0.76
C ARG A 34 -5.67 2.87 -0.24
N GLU A 35 -6.80 2.97 -0.95
CA GLU A 35 -7.92 3.84 -0.57
C GLU A 35 -8.74 3.28 0.61
N TYR A 36 -9.00 1.96 0.63
CA TYR A 36 -9.86 1.33 1.63
C TYR A 36 -9.14 0.98 2.93
N LYS A 37 -7.88 0.56 2.85
CA LYS A 37 -7.07 0.16 4.01
C LYS A 37 -5.62 0.59 3.81
N PRO A 38 -5.33 1.89 4.00
CA PRO A 38 -3.98 2.41 3.79
C PRO A 38 -2.95 1.87 4.80
N LEU A 39 -3.36 1.58 6.04
CA LEU A 39 -2.46 1.10 7.09
C LEU A 39 -1.70 -0.17 6.71
N PRO A 40 -2.35 -1.30 6.34
CA PRO A 40 -1.62 -2.50 5.95
C PRO A 40 -0.77 -2.31 4.70
N PHE A 41 -1.18 -1.44 3.76
CA PHE A 41 -0.40 -1.19 2.55
C PHE A 41 0.95 -0.51 2.86
N PHE A 42 0.91 0.64 3.54
CA PHE A 42 2.12 1.39 3.85
C PHE A 42 2.95 0.72 4.95
N SER A 43 2.31 0.03 5.89
CA SER A 43 3.00 -0.72 6.94
C SER A 43 3.71 -1.97 6.40
N THR A 44 3.12 -2.71 5.45
CA THR A 44 3.82 -3.85 4.83
C THR A 44 5.01 -3.39 4.01
N LEU A 45 4.86 -2.32 3.22
CA LEU A 45 5.96 -1.75 2.46
C LEU A 45 7.06 -1.21 3.38
N GLY A 46 6.70 -0.43 4.40
CA GLY A 46 7.64 0.11 5.39
C GLY A 46 8.33 -0.99 6.19
N GLY A 47 7.60 -2.04 6.57
CA GLY A 47 8.14 -3.23 7.23
C GLY A 47 9.12 -3.98 6.36
N LEU A 48 8.84 -4.15 5.06
CA LEU A 48 9.73 -4.80 4.11
C LEU A 48 11.05 -4.02 3.97
N LEU A 49 10.98 -2.69 3.82
CA LEU A 49 12.16 -1.83 3.81
C LEU A 49 12.94 -1.89 5.13
N GLY A 50 12.23 -1.89 6.26
CA GLY A 50 12.84 -2.00 7.59
C GLY A 50 13.57 -3.32 7.79
N VAL A 51 12.98 -4.45 7.39
CA VAL A 51 13.60 -5.78 7.46
C VAL A 51 14.85 -5.85 6.60
N VAL A 52 14.80 -5.31 5.37
CA VAL A 52 15.98 -5.24 4.50
C VAL A 52 17.07 -4.36 5.12
N GLY A 53 16.71 -3.19 5.66
CA GLY A 53 17.65 -2.29 6.33
C GLY A 53 18.32 -2.94 7.55
N ILE A 54 17.56 -3.64 8.40
CA ILE A 54 18.08 -4.39 9.54
C ILE A 54 18.98 -5.54 9.07
N GLY A 55 18.57 -6.29 8.05
CA GLY A 55 19.36 -7.39 7.48
C GLY A 55 20.72 -6.93 6.98
N LEU A 56 20.80 -5.77 6.34
CA LEU A 56 22.05 -5.16 5.90
C LEU A 56 22.89 -4.58 7.06
N MET A 57 22.25 -4.23 8.18
CA MET A 57 22.92 -3.69 9.37
C MET A 57 23.65 -4.78 10.18
N ILE A 58 23.15 -6.01 10.20
CA ILE A 58 23.75 -7.16 10.92
C ILE A 58 25.22 -7.40 10.54
N PRO A 59 25.61 -7.60 9.26
CA PRO A 59 26.99 -7.87 8.89
C PRO A 59 27.92 -6.67 9.20
N ILE A 60 27.40 -5.44 9.16
CA ILE A 60 28.15 -4.23 9.50
C ILE A 60 28.47 -4.23 11.01
N PHE A 61 27.51 -4.60 11.85
CA PHE A 61 27.71 -4.72 13.30
C PHE A 61 28.71 -5.82 13.67
N ILE A 62 28.65 -6.97 13.00
CA ILE A 62 29.60 -8.07 13.23
C ILE A 62 31.03 -7.62 12.89
N LYS A 63 31.23 -6.94 11.74
CA LYS A 63 32.53 -6.40 11.34
C LYS A 63 33.03 -5.32 12.30
N PHE A 64 32.14 -4.46 12.78
CA PHE A 64 32.49 -3.45 13.78
C PHE A 64 32.98 -4.10 15.09
N TRP A 65 32.30 -5.15 15.55
CA TRP A 65 32.68 -5.86 16.78
C TRP A 65 34.05 -6.54 16.67
N GLN A 66 34.39 -7.07 15.49
CA GLN A 66 35.66 -7.75 15.25
C GLN A 66 36.84 -6.78 15.03
N THR A 67 36.59 -5.65 14.37
CA THR A 67 37.67 -4.78 13.85
C THR A 67 37.81 -3.48 14.64
N GLY A 68 36.81 -3.09 15.45
CA GLY A 68 36.77 -1.81 16.16
C GLY A 68 36.70 -0.56 15.27
N GLN A 69 36.67 -0.74 13.95
CA GLN A 69 36.64 0.32 12.95
C GLN A 69 35.38 0.21 12.09
N VAL A 70 34.72 1.34 11.86
CA VAL A 70 33.60 1.44 10.92
C VAL A 70 34.17 1.57 9.50
N LEU A 71 34.59 0.46 8.88
CA LEU A 71 35.16 0.49 7.51
C LEU A 71 34.15 0.92 6.43
N GLN A 72 32.86 0.94 6.73
CA GLN A 72 31.78 1.01 5.75
C GLN A 72 30.79 2.15 6.04
N PHE A 73 31.31 3.39 6.13
CA PHE A 73 30.49 4.59 6.39
C PHE A 73 29.30 4.77 5.41
N PRO A 74 29.46 4.67 4.07
CA PRO A 74 28.35 4.88 3.14
C PRO A 74 27.20 3.88 3.33
N THR A 75 27.56 2.62 3.60
CA THR A 75 26.62 1.52 3.80
C THR A 75 25.87 1.64 5.13
N LEU A 76 26.52 2.15 6.18
CA LEU A 76 25.88 2.42 7.47
C LEU A 76 24.78 3.47 7.33
N PHE A 77 25.07 4.61 6.68
CA PHE A 77 24.07 5.64 6.41
C PHE A 77 22.96 5.10 5.49
N GLY A 78 23.29 4.31 4.47
CA GLY A 78 22.31 3.67 3.59
C GLY A 78 21.31 2.79 4.35
N CYS A 79 21.79 1.95 5.27
CA CYS A 79 20.94 1.13 6.14
C CYS A 79 20.07 2.01 7.05
N PHE A 80 20.65 3.06 7.63
CA PHE A 80 19.93 3.99 8.49
C PHE A 80 18.81 4.72 7.74
N PHE A 81 19.08 5.25 6.55
CA PHE A 81 18.08 5.88 5.70
C PHE A 81 16.99 4.90 5.23
N LEU A 82 17.34 3.64 4.95
CA LEU A 82 16.36 2.59 4.64
C LEU A 82 15.41 2.31 5.81
N ILE A 83 15.94 2.20 7.02
CA ILE A 83 15.14 2.00 8.24
C ILE A 83 14.26 3.24 8.50
N LEU A 84 14.82 4.45 8.35
CA LEU A 84 14.09 5.71 8.48
C LEU A 84 12.96 5.83 7.46
N ALA A 85 13.21 5.47 6.20
CA ALA A 85 12.19 5.45 5.16
C ALA A 85 11.08 4.45 5.51
N GLY A 86 11.42 3.26 6.01
CA GLY A 86 10.47 2.26 6.49
C GLY A 86 9.60 2.78 7.64
N LEU A 87 10.21 3.48 8.61
CA LEU A 87 9.50 4.12 9.72
C LEU A 87 8.54 5.21 9.24
N LEU A 88 9.00 6.09 8.34
CA LEU A 88 8.18 7.16 7.75
C LEU A 88 6.99 6.59 6.97
N LEU A 89 7.20 5.50 6.22
CA LEU A 89 6.12 4.76 5.55
C LEU A 89 5.12 4.20 6.58
N GLY A 90 5.59 3.65 7.69
CA GLY A 90 4.72 3.20 8.79
C GLY A 90 3.86 4.34 9.38
N ILE A 91 4.49 5.46 9.71
CA ILE A 91 3.81 6.64 10.28
C ILE A 91 2.79 7.22 9.30
N THR A 92 3.17 7.38 8.02
CA THR A 92 2.24 7.86 6.99
C THR A 92 1.06 6.91 6.79
N GLY A 93 1.28 5.59 6.88
CA GLY A 93 0.20 4.60 6.88
C GLY A 93 -0.81 4.79 8.01
N ILE A 94 -0.33 5.08 9.23
CA ILE A 94 -1.18 5.38 10.38
C ILE A 94 -1.98 6.66 10.16
N ILE A 95 -1.33 7.73 9.72
CA ILE A 95 -1.99 9.02 9.46
C ILE A 95 -3.12 8.86 8.43
N LEU A 96 -2.86 8.16 7.32
CA LEU A 96 -3.84 7.97 6.27
C LEU A 96 -5.05 7.13 6.75
N ASP A 97 -4.83 6.15 7.63
CA ASP A 97 -5.91 5.35 8.21
C ASP A 97 -6.79 6.16 9.16
N ILE A 98 -6.20 7.07 9.93
CA ILE A 98 -6.93 8.01 10.78
C ILE A 98 -7.80 8.94 9.92
N ILE A 99 -7.24 9.50 8.84
CA ILE A 99 -7.97 10.36 7.91
C ILE A 99 -9.15 9.60 7.27
N ALA A 100 -8.91 8.39 6.78
CA ALA A 100 -9.96 7.55 6.17
C ALA A 100 -11.04 7.13 7.18
N LYS A 101 -10.69 6.89 8.44
CA LYS A 101 -11.66 6.64 9.52
C LYS A 101 -12.46 7.89 9.86
N ASN A 102 -11.82 9.05 9.95
CA ASN A 102 -12.49 10.31 10.25
C ASN A 102 -13.47 10.72 9.16
N GLY A 103 -13.10 10.62 7.87
CA GLY A 103 -14.01 10.94 6.77
C GLY A 103 -15.28 10.08 6.77
N ARG A 104 -15.16 8.78 7.09
CA ARG A 104 -16.34 7.90 7.26
C ARG A 104 -17.21 8.31 8.45
N LYS A 105 -16.60 8.69 9.58
CA LYS A 105 -17.34 9.15 10.76
C LYS A 105 -18.09 10.47 10.49
N GLU A 106 -17.44 11.42 9.82
CA GLU A 106 -18.08 12.68 9.44
C GLU A 106 -19.26 12.43 8.52
N PHE A 107 -19.10 11.61 7.48
CA PHE A 107 -20.20 11.26 6.57
C PHE A 107 -21.42 10.67 7.31
N ILE A 108 -21.20 9.72 8.22
CA ILE A 108 -22.27 9.13 9.03
C ILE A 108 -22.93 10.19 9.93
N SER A 109 -22.13 11.05 10.58
CA SER A 109 -22.64 12.13 11.43
C SER A 109 -23.53 13.09 10.64
N THR A 110 -23.08 13.53 9.46
CA THR A 110 -23.83 14.41 8.57
C THR A 110 -25.14 13.75 8.11
N MET A 111 -25.12 12.47 7.76
CA MET A 111 -26.34 11.73 7.40
C MET A 111 -27.34 11.65 8.56
N ASN A 112 -26.86 11.37 9.77
CA ASN A 112 -27.72 11.32 10.96
C ASN A 112 -28.36 12.67 11.27
N VAL A 113 -27.60 13.77 11.12
CA VAL A 113 -28.13 15.13 11.28
C VAL A 113 -29.19 15.44 10.22
N LEU A 114 -28.95 15.08 8.96
CA LEU A 114 -29.94 15.27 7.88
C LEU A 114 -31.21 14.45 8.11
N GLU A 115 -31.11 13.21 8.57
CA GLU A 115 -32.25 12.39 8.95
C GLU A 115 -33.04 13.01 10.11
N TYR A 116 -32.34 13.52 11.12
CA TYR A 116 -32.97 14.19 12.26
C TYR A 116 -33.75 15.44 11.83
N ILE A 117 -33.18 16.26 10.94
CA ILE A 117 -33.85 17.44 10.37
C ILE A 117 -35.06 17.01 9.54
N ARG A 118 -34.95 15.98 8.69
CA ARG A 118 -36.06 15.49 7.84
C ARG A 118 -37.26 14.99 8.64
N ARG A 119 -37.04 14.45 9.84
CA ARG A 119 -38.11 13.92 10.72
C ARG A 119 -38.91 15.01 11.43
N LYS A 120 -38.48 16.27 11.38
CA LYS A 120 -39.11 17.41 12.05
C LYS A 120 -39.84 18.29 11.04
#